data_AF-A4J1A4-F1
#
_entry.id   AF-A4J1A4-F1
#
_cell.length_a   1.000
_cell.length_b   1.000
_cell.length_c   1.000
_cell.angle_alpha   90.00
_cell.angle_beta   90.00
_cell.angle_gamma   90.00
#
_symmetry.space_group_name_H-M   'P 1'
#
loop_
_entity.id
_entity.type
_entity.pdbx_description
1 polymer ?
#
loop_
_entity_poly.entity_id
_entity_poly.type
_entity_poly.pdbx_seq_one_letter_code
_entity_poly.pdbx_strand_id
1 'polypeptide(L)'
;MMVSQLITTNQLETMSRQQRRNLERKYQKKLNSLQHQTSKSDLPLRFDNSSVTAYGSFGILEAFKKAVDLPGMLKRVSLKRHHNCKYSDTELLDTIIDALSLGLLRFSHMNALQTDPGYQKIKEVTQVPDESTLRNFVSLICEQEALDQLSLVNQELLSLKAKCDQSREV
;
A
#
# COMPACT_ATOMS: atom_id res chain seq x y z
N MET A 1 -39.23 10.31 -18.76
CA MET A 1 -37.98 11.09 -18.61
C MET A 1 -38.31 12.36 -17.85
N MET A 2 -38.14 12.40 -16.52
CA MET A 2 -38.44 13.59 -15.72
C MET A 2 -37.21 14.50 -15.70
N VAL A 3 -37.30 15.62 -16.42
CA VAL A 3 -36.30 16.69 -16.37
C VAL A 3 -36.32 17.29 -14.97
N SER A 4 -35.25 17.08 -14.22
CA SER A 4 -34.98 17.80 -12.97
C SER A 4 -34.87 19.29 -13.31
N GLN A 5 -35.95 20.06 -13.13
CA GLN A 5 -35.86 21.51 -13.22
C GLN A 5 -35.03 22.01 -12.04
N LEU A 6 -33.75 22.25 -12.28
CA LEU A 6 -32.90 23.01 -11.38
C LEU A 6 -33.44 24.44 -11.35
N ILE A 7 -33.88 24.89 -10.19
CA ILE A 7 -34.41 26.24 -10.00
C ILE A 7 -33.24 27.21 -10.08
N THR A 8 -33.34 28.17 -10.99
CA THR A 8 -32.31 29.21 -11.14
C THR A 8 -32.38 30.21 -9.97
N THR A 9 -31.26 30.86 -9.68
CA THR A 9 -31.17 31.88 -8.61
C THR A 9 -32.23 32.98 -8.73
N ASN A 10 -32.55 33.40 -9.96
CA ASN A 10 -33.59 34.40 -10.25
C ASN A 10 -35.02 33.92 -9.89
N GLN A 11 -35.29 32.62 -9.99
CA GLN A 11 -36.58 32.05 -9.57
C GLN A 11 -36.69 31.94 -8.05
N LEU A 12 -35.59 31.73 -7.34
CA LEU A 12 -35.58 31.70 -5.88
C LEU A 12 -35.92 33.07 -5.26
N GLU A 13 -35.44 34.17 -5.86
CA GLU A 13 -35.64 35.53 -5.36
C GLU A 13 -37.10 35.99 -5.40
N THR A 14 -37.88 35.52 -6.38
CA THR A 14 -39.29 35.88 -6.58
C THR A 14 -40.28 35.02 -5.78
N MET A 15 -39.80 33.98 -5.07
CA MET A 15 -40.65 33.06 -4.33
C MET A 15 -41.00 33.55 -2.92
N SER A 16 -42.25 33.28 -2.51
CA SER A 16 -42.68 33.54 -1.14
C SER A 16 -41.95 32.63 -0.14
N ARG A 17 -41.81 33.08 1.12
CA ARG A 17 -41.20 32.28 2.21
C ARG A 17 -41.83 30.88 2.35
N GLN A 18 -43.14 30.77 2.11
CA GLN A 18 -43.87 29.52 2.23
C GLN A 18 -43.57 28.56 1.07
N GLN A 19 -43.41 29.09 -0.14
CA GLN A 19 -42.99 28.30 -1.30
C GLN A 19 -41.55 27.78 -1.13
N ARG A 20 -40.63 28.61 -0.61
CA ARG A 20 -39.24 28.19 -0.30
C ARG A 20 -39.20 27.04 0.71
N ARG A 21 -39.94 27.15 1.82
CA ARG A 21 -40.03 26.09 2.84
C ARG A 21 -40.59 24.78 2.29
N ASN A 22 -41.61 24.84 1.42
CA ASN A 22 -42.16 23.64 0.79
C ASN A 22 -41.14 22.98 -0.15
N LEU A 23 -40.33 23.78 -0.83
CA LEU A 23 -39.27 23.30 -1.71
C LEU A 23 -38.13 22.64 -0.94
N GLU A 24 -37.66 23.28 0.13
CA GLU A 24 -36.67 22.70 1.06
C GLU A 24 -37.17 21.36 1.61
N ARG A 25 -38.41 21.29 2.08
CA ARG A 25 -39.01 20.02 2.56
C ARG A 25 -39.07 18.96 1.46
N LYS A 26 -39.37 19.35 0.22
CA LYS A 26 -39.43 18.42 -0.92
C LYS A 26 -38.03 17.91 -1.27
N TYR A 27 -37.02 18.77 -1.28
CA TYR A 27 -35.62 18.38 -1.44
C TYR A 27 -35.15 17.48 -0.31
N GLN A 28 -35.43 17.84 0.95
CA GLN A 28 -35.04 17.03 2.11
C GLN A 28 -35.66 15.63 2.07
N LYS A 29 -36.95 15.53 1.73
CA LYS A 29 -37.62 14.23 1.53
C LYS A 29 -36.97 13.42 0.42
N LYS A 30 -36.61 14.06 -0.69
CA LYS A 30 -35.91 13.41 -1.82
C LYS A 30 -34.52 12.93 -1.40
N LEU A 31 -33.78 13.75 -0.66
CA LEU A 31 -32.44 13.44 -0.14
C LEU A 31 -32.48 12.23 0.82
N ASN A 32 -33.42 12.24 1.77
CA ASN A 32 -33.62 11.13 2.70
C ASN A 32 -34.04 9.84 1.98
N SER A 33 -34.91 9.95 0.96
CA SER A 33 -35.30 8.80 0.13
C SER A 33 -34.12 8.23 -0.65
N LEU A 34 -33.25 9.10 -1.19
CA LEU A 34 -32.04 8.67 -1.89
C LEU A 34 -31.07 8.00 -0.92
N GLN A 35 -30.77 8.62 0.22
CA GLN A 35 -29.91 8.03 1.26
C GLN A 35 -30.39 6.64 1.70
N HIS A 36 -31.71 6.45 1.88
CA HIS A 36 -32.27 5.16 2.25
C HIS A 36 -32.17 4.10 1.13
N GLN A 37 -32.22 4.52 -0.14
CA GLN A 37 -31.98 3.62 -1.26
C GLN A 37 -30.49 3.27 -1.37
N THR A 38 -29.61 4.26 -1.24
CA THR A 38 -28.15 4.09 -1.28
C THR A 38 -27.67 3.20 -0.13
N SER A 39 -28.23 3.36 1.08
CA SER A 39 -27.89 2.51 2.23
C SER A 39 -28.22 1.03 2.06
N LYS A 40 -29.10 0.68 1.11
CA LYS A 40 -29.41 -0.73 0.77
C LYS A 40 -28.43 -1.32 -0.23
N SER A 41 -27.78 -0.48 -1.03
CA SER A 41 -26.76 -0.86 -2.02
C SER A 41 -25.34 -0.67 -1.52
N ASP A 42 -25.14 0.13 -0.47
CA ASP A 42 -23.85 0.34 0.16
C ASP A 42 -23.45 -0.96 0.87
N LEU A 43 -22.53 -1.69 0.25
CA LEU A 43 -21.77 -2.71 0.94
C LEU A 43 -21.10 -2.04 2.17
N PRO A 44 -21.00 -2.73 3.33
CA PRO A 44 -20.35 -2.20 4.53
C PRO A 44 -18.81 -2.15 4.38
N LEU A 45 -18.32 -1.77 3.20
CA LEU A 45 -16.92 -1.54 2.89
C LEU A 45 -16.68 -0.03 2.97
N ARG A 46 -16.16 0.42 4.12
CA ARG A 46 -15.58 1.75 4.22
C ARG A 46 -14.13 1.64 3.75
N PHE A 47 -13.83 2.24 2.60
CA PHE A 47 -12.45 2.54 2.23
C PHE A 47 -11.96 3.68 3.12
N ASP A 48 -11.64 3.37 4.37
CA ASP A 48 -10.98 4.30 5.26
C ASP A 48 -9.46 4.18 5.09
N ASN A 49 -8.76 5.32 5.10
CA ASN A 49 -7.30 5.35 5.01
C ASN A 49 -6.61 4.80 6.27
N SER A 50 -7.37 4.28 7.23
CA SER A 50 -6.89 3.78 8.52
C SER A 50 -6.75 2.26 8.58
N SER A 51 -7.48 1.51 7.76
CA SER A 51 -7.46 0.04 7.75
C SER A 51 -7.00 -0.57 6.43
N VAL A 52 -6.88 0.24 5.38
CA VAL A 52 -6.50 -0.18 4.03
C VAL A 52 -5.08 0.27 3.71
N THR A 53 -4.31 -0.60 3.05
CA THR A 53 -3.00 -0.25 2.52
C THR A 53 -3.13 0.63 1.27
N ALA A 54 -2.26 1.62 1.13
CA ALA A 54 -2.07 2.35 -0.12
C ALA A 54 -1.47 1.45 -1.23
N TYR A 55 -0.93 0.29 -0.86
CA TYR A 55 -0.23 -0.65 -1.72
C TYR A 55 -1.11 -1.85 -2.07
N GLY A 56 -1.99 -1.66 -3.05
CA GLY A 56 -2.83 -2.74 -3.57
C GLY A 56 -2.01 -3.99 -3.91
N SER A 57 -2.54 -5.16 -3.56
CA SER A 57 -1.94 -6.48 -3.82
C SER A 57 -0.64 -6.79 -3.06
N PHE A 58 -0.18 -5.95 -2.12
CA PHE A 58 1.03 -6.24 -1.34
C PHE A 58 0.95 -7.58 -0.59
N GLY A 59 -0.22 -7.96 -0.09
CA GLY A 59 -0.42 -9.27 0.56
C GLY A 59 -0.11 -10.46 -0.34
N ILE A 60 -0.35 -10.34 -1.66
CA ILE A 60 0.00 -11.38 -2.63
C ILE A 60 1.52 -11.46 -2.80
N LEU A 61 2.20 -10.31 -2.86
CA LEU A 61 3.65 -10.25 -2.92
C LEU A 61 4.29 -10.87 -1.68
N GLU A 62 3.81 -10.53 -0.48
CA GLU A 62 4.29 -11.11 0.78
C GLU A 62 4.07 -12.63 0.82
N ALA A 63 2.90 -13.10 0.40
CA ALA A 63 2.62 -14.54 0.29
C ALA A 63 3.56 -15.23 -0.70
N PHE A 64 3.84 -14.60 -1.84
CA PHE A 64 4.80 -15.12 -2.83
C PHE A 64 6.22 -15.20 -2.25
N LYS A 65 6.70 -14.15 -1.57
CA LYS A 65 8.02 -14.15 -0.91
C LYS A 65 8.16 -15.31 0.08
N LYS A 66 7.11 -15.58 0.86
CA LYS A 66 7.06 -16.74 1.78
C LYS A 66 7.07 -18.06 1.02
N ALA A 67 6.33 -18.17 -0.08
CA ALA A 67 6.25 -19.40 -0.88
C ALA A 67 7.59 -19.79 -1.53
N VAL A 68 8.40 -18.82 -1.94
CA VAL A 68 9.75 -19.07 -2.51
C VAL A 68 10.86 -19.06 -1.47
N ASP A 69 10.52 -18.98 -0.18
CA ASP A 69 11.46 -18.85 0.95
C ASP A 69 12.50 -17.72 0.77
N LEU A 70 12.07 -16.57 0.25
CA LEU A 70 12.93 -15.40 0.12
C LEU A 70 13.56 -14.98 1.47
N PRO A 71 12.84 -14.99 2.61
CA PRO A 71 13.44 -14.67 3.91
C PRO A 71 14.59 -15.64 4.27
N GLY A 72 14.45 -16.93 3.98
CA GLY A 72 15.51 -17.92 4.15
C GLY A 72 16.73 -17.62 3.28
N MET A 73 16.51 -17.24 2.03
CA MET A 73 17.59 -16.86 1.12
C MET A 73 18.38 -15.64 1.60
N LEU A 74 17.68 -14.62 2.10
CA LEU A 74 18.26 -13.37 2.57
C LEU A 74 19.11 -13.54 3.84
N LYS A 75 18.85 -14.56 4.68
CA LYS A 75 19.65 -14.84 5.90
C LYS A 75 21.13 -15.08 5.63
N ARG A 76 21.49 -15.44 4.39
CA ARG A 76 22.89 -15.65 3.99
C ARG A 76 23.63 -14.35 3.73
N VAL A 77 22.91 -13.24 3.59
CA VAL A 77 23.51 -11.92 3.51
C VAL A 77 23.73 -11.43 4.94
N SER A 78 24.99 -11.29 5.33
CA SER A 78 25.37 -10.85 6.67
C SER A 78 26.42 -9.76 6.58
N LEU A 79 26.13 -8.64 7.24
CA LEU A 79 26.99 -7.48 7.33
C LEU A 79 27.54 -7.35 8.75
N LYS A 80 28.78 -6.89 8.87
CA LYS A 80 29.34 -6.50 10.16
C LYS A 80 28.66 -5.22 10.62
N ARG A 81 27.88 -5.31 11.69
CA ARG A 81 27.16 -4.19 12.29
C ARG A 81 27.37 -4.15 13.79
N HIS A 82 27.02 -3.01 14.38
CA HIS A 82 27.10 -2.84 15.82
C HIS A 82 26.11 -3.79 16.52
N HIS A 83 26.46 -4.29 17.71
CA HIS A 83 25.67 -5.28 18.44
C HIS A 83 24.27 -4.77 18.86
N ASN A 84 24.11 -3.46 19.02
CA ASN A 84 22.83 -2.81 19.39
C ASN A 84 21.95 -2.45 18.18
N CYS A 85 21.99 -3.23 17.10
CA CYS A 85 21.12 -3.00 15.96
C CYS A 85 19.70 -3.51 16.23
N LYS A 86 18.73 -2.61 16.08
CA LYS A 86 17.30 -2.88 16.29
C LYS A 86 16.69 -3.79 15.21
N TYR A 87 17.20 -3.69 13.99
CA TYR A 87 16.72 -4.44 12.83
C TYR A 87 17.81 -5.37 12.33
N SER A 88 17.44 -6.61 12.01
CA SER A 88 18.30 -7.58 11.35
C SER A 88 18.60 -7.19 9.90
N ASP A 89 19.68 -7.73 9.34
CA ASP A 89 20.05 -7.49 7.93
C ASP A 89 18.97 -8.00 6.98
N THR A 90 18.35 -9.13 7.34
CA THR A 90 17.21 -9.71 6.61
C THR A 90 15.99 -8.78 6.59
N GLU A 91 15.63 -8.18 7.72
CA GLU A 91 14.50 -7.26 7.80
C GLU A 91 14.76 -5.99 6.99
N LEU A 92 15.99 -5.48 7.02
CA LEU A 92 16.37 -4.29 6.24
C LEU A 92 16.36 -4.57 4.74
N LEU A 93 16.91 -5.70 4.30
CA LEU A 93 16.85 -6.13 2.90
C LEU A 93 15.42 -6.35 2.43
N ASP A 94 14.61 -7.04 3.23
CA ASP A 94 13.21 -7.30 2.89
C ASP A 94 12.40 -5.99 2.82
N THR A 95 12.64 -5.04 3.72
CA THR A 95 12.02 -3.70 3.67
C THR A 95 12.42 -2.93 2.41
N ILE A 96 13.70 -3.00 2.00
CA ILE A 96 14.16 -2.36 0.76
C ILE A 96 13.51 -3.02 -0.47
N ILE A 97 13.45 -4.35 -0.51
CA ILE A 97 12.80 -5.11 -1.58
C ILE A 97 11.32 -4.74 -1.68
N ASP A 98 10.62 -4.63 -0.54
CA ASP A 98 9.23 -4.17 -0.49
C ASP A 98 9.10 -2.77 -1.06
N ALA A 99 9.90 -1.83 -0.56
CA ALA A 99 9.87 -0.45 -1.02
C ALA A 99 10.07 -0.34 -2.53
N LEU A 100 11.07 -1.06 -3.08
CA LEU A 100 11.34 -1.08 -4.51
C LEU A 100 10.21 -1.72 -5.32
N SER A 101 9.65 -2.83 -4.84
CA SER A 101 8.53 -3.54 -5.48
C SER A 101 7.26 -2.69 -5.52
N LEU A 102 7.09 -1.81 -4.53
CA LEU A 102 5.98 -0.87 -4.39
C LEU A 102 6.22 0.48 -5.09
N GLY A 103 7.35 0.65 -5.78
CA GLY A 103 7.68 1.86 -6.54
C GLY A 103 8.26 3.01 -5.71
N LEU A 104 8.66 2.76 -4.46
CA LEU A 104 9.29 3.74 -3.57
C LEU A 104 10.80 3.80 -3.82
N LEU A 105 11.19 4.29 -5.00
CA LEU A 105 12.57 4.26 -5.48
C LEU A 105 13.51 5.25 -4.76
N ARG A 106 12.96 6.31 -4.17
CA ARG A 106 13.74 7.28 -3.39
C ARG A 106 13.66 6.93 -1.93
N PHE A 107 14.78 7.03 -1.25
CA PHE A 107 14.90 6.92 0.21
C PHE A 107 13.81 7.70 0.97
N SER A 108 13.54 8.96 0.59
CA SER A 108 12.48 9.77 1.21
C SER A 108 11.06 9.18 1.04
N HIS A 109 10.82 8.42 -0.03
CA HIS A 109 9.53 7.78 -0.28
C HIS A 109 9.37 6.48 0.53
N MET A 110 10.47 5.83 0.93
CA MET A 110 10.43 4.59 1.71
C MET A 110 9.78 4.79 3.09
N ASN A 111 9.85 6.02 3.63
CA ASN A 111 9.15 6.39 4.87
C ASN A 111 7.63 6.20 4.79
N ALA A 112 7.04 6.15 3.59
CA ALA A 112 5.61 5.89 3.44
C ALA A 112 5.19 4.52 4.04
N LEU A 113 6.10 3.53 4.07
CA LEU A 113 5.88 2.22 4.71
C LEU A 113 5.72 2.33 6.23
N GLN A 114 6.28 3.36 6.87
CA GLN A 114 6.11 3.61 8.30
C GLN A 114 4.72 4.13 8.65
N THR A 115 4.04 4.74 7.67
CA THR A 115 2.72 5.33 7.87
C THR A 115 1.60 4.47 7.32
N ASP A 116 1.91 3.41 6.56
CA ASP A 116 0.92 2.53 5.95
C ASP A 116 0.46 1.44 6.95
N PRO A 117 -0.78 1.51 7.47
CA PRO A 117 -1.24 0.56 8.48
C PRO A 117 -1.44 -0.84 7.91
N GLY A 118 -1.78 -0.95 6.62
CA GLY A 118 -1.99 -2.26 5.98
C GLY A 118 -0.67 -3.00 5.74
N TYR A 119 0.40 -2.30 5.34
CA TYR A 119 1.75 -2.85 5.22
C TYR A 119 2.22 -3.41 6.56
N GLN A 120 2.14 -2.61 7.63
CA GLN A 120 2.52 -3.03 8.98
C GLN A 120 1.74 -4.26 9.45
N LYS A 121 0.43 -4.29 9.19
CA LYS A 121 -0.43 -5.43 9.51
C LYS A 121 -0.06 -6.68 8.74
N ILE A 122 0.25 -6.57 7.44
CA ILE A 122 0.65 -7.72 6.59
C ILE A 122 2.01 -8.25 7.00
N LYS A 123 2.95 -7.36 7.35
CA LYS A 123 4.29 -7.72 7.84
C LYS A 123 4.31 -8.16 9.30
N GLU A 124 3.23 -7.95 10.04
CA GLU A 124 3.12 -8.21 11.48
C GLU A 124 4.19 -7.43 12.29
N VAL A 125 4.51 -6.21 11.85
CA VAL A 125 5.52 -5.34 12.49
C VAL A 125 4.88 -4.10 13.08
N THR A 126 5.42 -3.64 14.21
CA THR A 126 4.99 -2.39 14.84
C THR A 126 5.81 -1.18 14.38
N GLN A 127 7.02 -1.42 13.86
CA GLN A 127 7.97 -0.37 13.50
C GLN A 127 8.72 -0.77 12.24
N VAL A 128 8.70 0.13 11.26
CA VAL A 128 9.41 -0.04 9.98
C VAL A 128 10.66 0.83 10.00
N PRO A 129 11.81 0.35 9.49
CA PRO A 129 13.03 1.17 9.34
C PRO A 129 12.76 2.51 8.66
N ASP A 130 13.42 3.56 9.12
CA ASP A 130 13.34 4.86 8.48
C ASP A 130 14.33 4.99 7.33
N GLU A 131 14.14 6.05 6.56
CA GLU A 131 15.01 6.42 5.45
C GLU A 131 16.49 6.43 5.82
N SER A 132 16.84 6.99 6.98
CA SER A 132 18.23 7.10 7.42
C SER A 132 18.84 5.72 7.71
N THR A 133 18.08 4.82 8.35
CA THR A 133 18.50 3.45 8.62
C THR A 133 18.71 2.68 7.31
N LEU A 134 17.78 2.78 6.37
CA LEU A 134 17.87 2.08 5.08
C LEU A 134 19.05 2.60 4.24
N ARG A 135 19.27 3.92 4.23
CA ARG A 135 20.41 4.54 3.54
C ARG A 135 21.74 4.05 4.10
N ASN A 136 21.90 4.11 5.42
CA ASN A 136 23.12 3.67 6.09
C ASN A 136 23.39 2.17 5.84
N PHE A 137 22.32 1.36 5.80
CA PHE A 137 22.43 -0.05 5.48
C PHE A 137 22.89 -0.30 4.04
N VAL A 138 22.38 0.45 3.06
CA VAL A 138 22.87 0.36 1.67
C VAL A 138 24.34 0.80 1.57
N SER A 139 24.75 1.85 2.27
CA SER A 139 26.16 2.25 2.35
C SER A 139 27.04 1.12 2.88
N LEU A 140 26.62 0.42 3.93
CA LEU A 140 27.35 -0.73 4.47
C LEU A 140 27.47 -1.89 3.48
N ILE A 141 26.44 -2.16 2.67
CA ILE A 141 26.51 -3.18 1.60
C ILE A 141 27.63 -2.83 0.62
N CYS A 142 27.72 -1.55 0.21
CA CYS A 142 28.77 -1.08 -0.69
C CYS A 142 30.16 -1.14 -0.05
N GLU A 143 30.30 -0.70 1.20
CA GLU A 143 31.58 -0.65 1.92
C GLU A 143 32.15 -2.04 2.22
N GLN A 144 31.28 -3.02 2.47
CA GLN A 144 31.69 -4.40 2.83
C GLN A 144 31.68 -5.36 1.64
N GLU A 145 31.51 -4.85 0.41
CA GLU A 145 31.49 -5.63 -0.83
C GLU A 145 30.49 -6.80 -0.79
N ALA A 146 29.39 -6.66 -0.07
CA ALA A 146 28.38 -7.71 0.10
C ALA A 146 27.49 -7.92 -1.15
N LEU A 147 27.81 -7.25 -2.25
CA LEU A 147 27.14 -7.41 -3.54
C LEU A 147 27.25 -8.84 -4.07
N ASP A 148 28.35 -9.54 -3.79
CA ASP A 148 28.52 -10.94 -4.19
C ASP A 148 27.51 -11.86 -3.49
N GLN A 149 27.23 -11.61 -2.21
CA GLN A 149 26.23 -12.37 -1.45
C GLN A 149 24.82 -12.14 -2.03
N LEU A 150 24.51 -10.91 -2.43
CA LEU A 150 23.25 -10.57 -3.10
C LEU A 150 23.16 -11.18 -4.51
N SER A 151 24.27 -11.25 -5.23
CA SER A 151 24.35 -11.92 -6.54
C SER A 151 24.00 -13.40 -6.42
N LEU A 152 24.49 -14.08 -5.38
CA LEU A 152 24.14 -15.48 -5.10
C LEU A 152 22.64 -15.66 -4.81
N VAL A 153 22.04 -14.76 -4.03
CA VAL A 153 20.59 -14.78 -3.78
C VAL A 153 19.81 -14.61 -5.09
N ASN A 154 20.23 -13.67 -5.95
CA ASN A 154 19.59 -13.45 -7.24
C ASN A 154 19.72 -14.68 -8.17
N GLN A 155 20.89 -15.32 -8.22
CA GLN A 155 21.11 -16.54 -8.99
C GLN A 155 20.18 -17.67 -8.52
N GLU A 156 19.97 -17.81 -7.22
CA GLU A 156 19.06 -18.83 -6.69
C GLU A 156 17.60 -18.54 -7.07
N LEU A 157 17.15 -17.29 -6.96
CA LEU A 157 15.83 -16.89 -7.43
C LEU A 157 15.63 -17.18 -8.92
N LEU A 158 16.64 -16.87 -9.75
CA LEU A 158 16.62 -17.19 -11.18
C LEU A 158 16.58 -18.70 -11.43
N SER A 159 17.28 -19.49 -10.61
CA SER A 159 17.26 -20.95 -10.70
C SER A 159 15.89 -21.54 -10.33
N LEU A 160 15.23 -20.99 -9.30
CA LEU A 160 13.86 -21.38 -8.94
C LEU A 160 12.89 -21.03 -10.07
N LYS A 161 12.99 -19.82 -10.62
CA LYS A 161 12.19 -19.41 -11.77
C LYS A 161 12.39 -20.38 -12.95
N ALA A 162 13.64 -20.74 -13.26
CA ALA A 162 13.95 -21.66 -14.36
C ALA A 162 13.35 -23.07 -14.14
N LYS A 163 13.27 -23.55 -12.89
CA LYS A 163 12.61 -24.83 -12.56
C LYS A 163 11.09 -24.77 -12.71
N CYS A 164 10.49 -23.60 -12.58
CA CYS A 164 9.04 -23.39 -12.72
C CYS A 164 8.62 -23.10 -14.17
N ASP A 165 9.53 -22.59 -15.00
CA ASP A 165 9.28 -22.38 -16.43
C ASP A 165 9.23 -23.74 -17.16
N GLN A 166 8.28 -23.90 -18.09
CA GLN A 166 8.29 -25.03 -19.03
C GLN A 166 9.47 -24.88 -20.01
N SER A 167 9.93 -26.00 -20.59
CA SER A 167 10.93 -25.96 -21.67
C SER A 167 10.49 -24.98 -22.74
N ARG A 168 11.30 -23.95 -22.98
CA ARG A 168 11.08 -23.04 -24.10
C ARG A 168 11.43 -23.82 -25.37
N GLU A 169 10.48 -23.94 -26.29
CA GLU A 169 10.79 -24.40 -27.65
C GLU A 169 11.81 -23.42 -28.25
N VAL A 170 12.92 -23.97 -28.76
CA VAL A 170 14.00 -23.26 -29.45
C VAL A 170 13.84 -23.46 -30.94
#